data_AF-A0A0Q5JLG9-F1
#
_entry.id   AF-A0A0Q5JLG9-F1
#
_cell.length_a   1.000
_cell.length_b   1.000
_cell.length_c   1.000
_cell.angle_alpha   90.00
_cell.angle_beta   90.00
_cell.angle_gamma   90.00
#
_symmetry.space_group_name_H-M   'P 1'
#
loop_
_entity.id
_entity.type
_entity.pdbx_description
1 polymer ?
#
loop_
_entity_poly.entity_id
_entity_poly.type
_entity_poly.pdbx_seq_one_letter_code
_entity_poly.pdbx_strand_id
1 'polypeptide(L)'
;MSGHRAEPVPCPVGWVTTVRVTLSRLALAVLAGLAVWPLIFSMLGFTVGAIESGSMMPTLRVGDVVASAPMDIADVRTGQIVTVVDPATDDGGLLTHRVHAIADDGALITKGDANADPDSTPVTDGDVTMGRLRVPFVGYPVVWWTSAQWLPLAGTAVGLVLLARGSSEQPLALATGEQSRRRAGALATAATAAVVVVLVAQSATPSSAAFSATTAAATSTWSVAAARLGPYGDAVLADRPFLFFRMDEQSGDVAVDSSGNGHDSGYRGSPIKAGVVGALPGQTAVNSATELDGAAAIASTRTYAETTDFTFEAFLMSRGWWDSGPASTIAELRTPDGFRDRLYLSYGSLLYQADQDTAPVHLQGYLPTDGSWHYVAMSMSGTSMNVHLDRQVWHVEVPDRDPAVNARFVIGTHLQPFDDPTTLGTDNYLGVIDEVALYTYALTEEQVARHVAAAGIP
;
A
#
# COMPACT_ATOMS: atom_id res chain seq x y z
N MET A 1 -55.15 -39.18 47.30
CA MET A 1 -53.98 -39.32 46.42
C MET A 1 -53.71 -37.96 45.78
N SER A 2 -52.76 -37.20 46.31
CA SER A 2 -52.42 -35.85 45.83
C SER A 2 -51.45 -35.95 44.65
N GLY A 3 -51.84 -35.45 43.48
CA GLY A 3 -50.96 -35.37 42.32
C GLY A 3 -49.94 -34.24 42.48
N HIS A 4 -48.66 -34.58 42.59
CA HIS A 4 -47.56 -33.64 42.43
C HIS A 4 -47.49 -33.17 40.97
N ARG A 5 -47.71 -31.87 40.74
CA ARG A 5 -47.29 -31.21 39.50
C ARG A 5 -45.77 -31.04 39.57
N ALA A 6 -45.05 -31.68 38.66
CA ALA A 6 -43.64 -31.41 38.44
C ALA A 6 -43.50 -29.96 37.94
N GLU A 7 -42.80 -29.11 38.70
CA GLU A 7 -42.39 -27.80 38.21
C GLU A 7 -41.34 -27.98 37.11
N PRO A 8 -41.43 -27.23 35.99
CA PRO A 8 -40.45 -27.31 34.93
C PRO A 8 -39.10 -26.76 35.44
N VAL A 9 -38.09 -27.64 35.46
CA VAL A 9 -36.70 -27.27 35.73
C VAL A 9 -36.28 -26.19 34.72
N PRO A 10 -35.78 -25.02 35.15
CA PRO A 10 -35.24 -24.03 34.23
C PRO A 10 -34.02 -24.63 33.54
N CYS A 11 -34.11 -24.95 32.26
CA CYS A 11 -32.92 -25.28 31.47
C CYS A 11 -31.98 -24.05 31.52
N PRO A 12 -30.72 -24.21 31.96
CA PRO A 12 -29.79 -23.10 31.96
C PRO A 12 -29.61 -22.64 30.51
N VAL A 13 -29.94 -21.38 30.24
CA VAL A 13 -29.64 -20.74 28.95
C VAL A 13 -28.14 -20.89 28.76
N GLY A 14 -27.74 -21.76 27.82
CA GLY A 14 -26.34 -22.14 27.68
C GLY A 14 -25.46 -20.92 27.41
N TRP A 15 -24.26 -20.88 28.00
CA TRP A 15 -23.29 -19.79 27.84
C TRP A 15 -23.09 -19.37 26.37
N VAL A 16 -23.17 -20.32 25.44
CA VAL A 16 -23.11 -20.08 23.99
C VAL A 16 -24.21 -19.14 23.49
N THR A 17 -25.45 -19.30 23.95
CA THR A 17 -26.57 -18.43 23.56
C THR A 17 -26.38 -17.02 24.10
N THR A 18 -25.95 -16.90 25.36
CA THR A 18 -25.69 -15.61 26.01
C THR A 18 -24.54 -14.86 25.33
N VAL A 19 -23.46 -15.54 24.99
CA VAL A 19 -22.31 -14.95 24.25
C VAL A 19 -22.75 -14.51 22.86
N ARG A 20 -23.43 -15.38 22.10
CA ARG A 20 -23.91 -15.06 20.74
C ARG A 20 -24.84 -13.85 20.73
N VAL A 21 -25.83 -13.82 21.62
CA VAL A 21 -26.82 -12.73 21.68
C VAL A 21 -26.15 -11.42 22.08
N THR A 22 -25.29 -11.45 23.10
CA THR A 22 -24.57 -10.25 23.58
C THR A 22 -23.68 -9.68 22.49
N LEU A 23 -22.87 -10.51 21.81
CA LEU A 23 -22.02 -10.06 20.70
C LEU A 23 -22.84 -9.52 19.53
N SER A 24 -23.93 -10.19 19.16
CA SER A 24 -24.80 -9.75 18.06
C SER A 24 -25.47 -8.39 18.37
N ARG A 25 -25.97 -8.21 19.60
CA ARG A 25 -26.57 -6.95 20.06
C ARG A 25 -25.53 -5.83 20.12
N LEU A 26 -24.33 -6.13 20.61
CA LEU A 26 -23.23 -5.16 20.66
C LEU A 26 -22.84 -4.70 19.25
N ALA A 27 -22.66 -5.63 18.31
CA ALA A 27 -22.34 -5.31 16.93
C ALA A 27 -23.43 -4.43 16.27
N LEU A 28 -24.70 -4.80 16.44
CA LEU A 28 -25.82 -4.00 15.94
C LEU A 28 -25.90 -2.61 16.59
N ALA A 29 -25.65 -2.51 17.89
CA ALA A 29 -25.66 -1.23 18.60
C ALA A 29 -24.53 -0.30 18.12
N VAL A 30 -23.33 -0.84 17.87
CA VAL A 30 -22.21 -0.08 17.29
C VAL A 30 -22.55 0.41 15.88
N LEU A 31 -23.05 -0.48 15.02
CA LEU A 31 -23.43 -0.12 13.64
C LEU A 31 -24.54 0.93 13.62
N ALA A 32 -25.57 0.76 14.45
CA ALA A 32 -26.65 1.73 14.59
C ALA A 32 -26.12 3.07 15.12
N GLY A 33 -25.28 3.05 16.15
CA GLY A 33 -24.66 4.25 16.72
C GLY A 33 -23.84 5.03 15.70
N LEU A 34 -23.06 4.34 14.86
CA LEU A 34 -22.31 4.98 13.79
C LEU A 34 -23.25 5.55 12.71
N ALA A 35 -24.28 4.81 12.30
CA ALA A 35 -25.20 5.24 11.25
C ALA A 35 -26.15 6.38 11.65
N VAL A 36 -26.36 6.60 12.95
CA VAL A 36 -27.17 7.71 13.47
C VAL A 36 -26.50 9.07 13.24
N TRP A 37 -25.16 9.14 13.27
CA TRP A 37 -24.44 10.42 13.13
C TRP A 37 -24.67 11.12 11.78
N PRO A 38 -24.53 10.46 10.62
CA PRO A 38 -24.87 11.07 9.33
C PRO A 38 -26.31 11.59 9.28
N LEU A 39 -27.27 10.86 9.84
CA LEU A 39 -28.68 11.25 9.88
C LEU A 39 -28.90 12.51 10.72
N ILE A 40 -28.27 12.59 11.90
CA ILE A 40 -28.36 13.78 12.75
C ILE A 40 -27.80 15.01 12.03
N PHE A 41 -26.63 14.89 11.41
CA PHE A 41 -26.00 16.02 10.74
C PHE A 41 -26.77 16.45 9.49
N SER A 42 -27.32 15.50 8.73
CA SER A 42 -28.24 15.80 7.63
C SER A 42 -29.48 16.58 8.10
N MET A 43 -30.08 16.20 9.24
CA MET A 43 -31.20 16.94 9.84
C MET A 43 -30.82 18.35 10.34
N LEU A 44 -29.54 18.56 10.70
CA LEU A 44 -29.00 19.86 11.10
C LEU A 44 -28.62 20.74 9.89
N GLY A 45 -28.92 20.30 8.66
CA GLY A 45 -28.65 21.05 7.43
C GLY A 45 -27.21 20.96 6.94
N PHE A 46 -26.44 19.97 7.39
CA PHE A 46 -25.11 19.70 6.86
C PHE A 46 -25.21 18.88 5.58
N THR A 47 -24.29 19.11 4.66
CA THR A 47 -24.11 18.25 3.49
C THR A 47 -23.40 16.99 3.96
N VAL A 48 -23.97 15.82 3.64
CA VAL A 48 -23.43 14.53 4.03
C VAL A 48 -22.99 13.80 2.78
N GLY A 49 -21.71 13.46 2.67
CA GLY A 49 -21.13 12.79 1.52
C GLY A 49 -20.36 11.53 1.93
N ALA A 50 -20.47 10.48 1.12
CA ALA A 50 -19.63 9.28 1.28
C ALA A 50 -18.37 9.44 0.44
N ILE A 51 -17.21 9.16 1.02
CA ILE A 51 -15.93 9.24 0.32
C ILE A 51 -15.77 8.01 -0.57
N GLU A 52 -15.81 8.22 -1.88
CA GLU A 52 -15.77 7.14 -2.89
C GLU A 52 -14.34 6.82 -3.34
N SER A 53 -13.42 7.79 -3.26
CA SER A 53 -12.05 7.68 -3.75
C SER A 53 -11.00 7.72 -2.64
N GLY A 54 -9.79 7.29 -2.99
CA GLY A 54 -8.64 7.30 -2.09
C GLY A 54 -7.92 8.65 -1.97
N SER A 55 -8.35 9.71 -2.67
CA SER A 55 -7.57 10.95 -2.79
C SER A 55 -7.38 11.69 -1.47
N MET A 56 -8.26 11.47 -0.49
CA MET A 56 -8.17 12.08 0.83
C MET A 56 -7.52 11.18 1.90
N MET A 57 -6.99 10.02 1.52
CA MET A 57 -6.25 9.18 2.46
C MET A 57 -4.93 9.84 2.87
N PRO A 58 -4.48 9.71 4.14
CA PRO A 58 -5.06 8.89 5.20
C PRO A 58 -6.15 9.60 6.04
N THR A 59 -6.38 10.90 5.84
CA THR A 59 -7.27 11.70 6.70
C THR A 59 -8.74 11.29 6.59
N LEU A 60 -9.20 11.03 5.36
CA LEU A 60 -10.50 10.45 5.06
C LEU A 60 -10.28 9.18 4.24
N ARG A 61 -10.88 8.07 4.67
CA ARG A 61 -10.77 6.79 3.96
C ARG A 61 -11.99 6.54 3.09
N VAL A 62 -11.82 5.71 2.05
CA VAL A 62 -12.94 5.22 1.26
C VAL A 62 -13.95 4.54 2.17
N GLY A 63 -15.22 4.90 2.03
CA GLY A 63 -16.31 4.42 2.88
C GLY A 63 -16.50 5.20 4.18
N ASP A 64 -15.69 6.25 4.45
CA ASP A 64 -16.02 7.23 5.47
C ASP A 64 -17.18 8.12 5.00
N VAL A 65 -18.02 8.55 5.93
CA VAL A 65 -19.02 9.59 5.70
C VAL A 65 -18.56 10.88 6.35
N VAL A 66 -18.58 11.96 5.59
CA VAL A 66 -18.23 13.29 6.07
C VAL A 66 -19.47 14.16 6.09
N ALA A 67 -19.68 14.85 7.21
CA ALA A 67 -20.65 15.93 7.30
C ALA A 67 -19.93 17.27 7.20
N SER A 68 -20.30 18.09 6.23
CA SER A 68 -19.73 19.40 5.95
C SER A 68 -20.76 20.52 6.14
N ALA A 69 -20.29 21.66 6.64
CA ALA A 69 -21.11 22.85 6.86
C ALA A 69 -20.79 23.92 5.82
N PRO A 70 -21.76 24.67 5.30
CA PRO A 70 -21.51 25.80 4.40
C PRO A 70 -20.50 26.80 5.00
N MET A 71 -19.63 27.32 4.14
CA MET A 71 -18.60 28.31 4.48
C MET A 71 -18.43 29.25 3.29
N ASP A 72 -18.30 30.55 3.56
CA ASP A 72 -17.94 31.52 2.52
C ASP A 72 -16.52 31.24 2.03
N ILE A 73 -16.30 31.26 0.72
CA ILE A 73 -14.99 31.07 0.10
C ILE A 73 -13.95 32.06 0.67
N ALA A 74 -14.38 33.27 1.04
CA ALA A 74 -13.52 34.29 1.64
C ALA A 74 -13.04 33.94 3.05
N ASP A 75 -13.75 33.06 3.78
CA ASP A 75 -13.40 32.61 5.12
C ASP A 75 -12.52 31.34 5.11
N VAL A 76 -12.33 30.75 3.93
CA VAL A 76 -11.53 29.54 3.75
C VAL A 76 -10.06 29.83 4.04
N ARG A 77 -9.42 28.90 4.76
CA ARG A 77 -8.00 28.98 5.11
C ARG A 77 -7.25 27.77 4.58
N THR A 78 -5.99 28.00 4.22
CA THR A 78 -5.04 26.94 3.91
C THR A 78 -5.04 25.86 5.00
N GLY A 79 -5.09 24.60 4.57
CA GLY A 79 -5.11 23.41 5.43
C GLY A 79 -6.50 22.88 5.77
N GLN A 80 -7.59 23.58 5.47
CA GLN A 80 -8.95 23.09 5.69
C GLN A 80 -9.36 22.06 4.65
N ILE A 81 -10.18 21.08 5.05
CA ILE A 81 -10.81 20.13 4.12
C ILE A 81 -12.16 20.69 3.71
N VAL A 82 -12.30 20.91 2.41
CA VAL A 82 -13.50 21.48 1.80
C VAL A 82 -14.08 20.52 0.78
N THR A 83 -15.40 20.50 0.69
CA THR A 83 -16.15 19.86 -0.39
C THR A 83 -16.74 20.96 -1.25
N VAL A 84 -16.42 20.91 -2.54
CA VAL A 84 -16.80 21.86 -3.59
C VAL A 84 -17.39 21.09 -4.77
N VAL A 85 -18.00 21.78 -5.72
CA VAL A 85 -18.30 21.18 -7.02
C VAL A 85 -16.99 21.00 -7.78
N ASP A 86 -16.76 19.83 -8.37
CA ASP A 86 -15.55 19.50 -9.11
C ASP A 86 -15.42 20.46 -10.32
N PRO A 87 -14.42 21.36 -10.34
CA PRO A 87 -14.28 22.33 -11.42
C PRO A 87 -13.72 21.68 -12.70
N ALA A 88 -13.23 20.45 -12.63
CA ALA A 88 -12.67 19.72 -13.77
C ALA A 88 -13.73 18.92 -14.54
N THR A 89 -14.94 18.74 -13.98
CA THR A 89 -16.03 18.00 -14.64
C THR A 89 -17.30 18.83 -14.76
N ASP A 90 -17.92 18.79 -15.94
CA ASP A 90 -19.20 19.49 -16.21
C ASP A 90 -20.43 18.75 -15.65
N ASP A 91 -20.23 17.64 -14.93
CA ASP A 91 -21.30 16.78 -14.43
C ASP A 91 -21.84 17.19 -13.04
N GLY A 92 -21.24 18.22 -12.43
CA GLY A 92 -21.64 18.70 -11.10
C GLY A 92 -21.27 17.74 -9.97
N GLY A 93 -20.29 16.85 -10.19
CA GLY A 93 -19.73 15.99 -9.15
C GLY A 93 -19.18 16.82 -7.98
N LEU A 94 -19.17 16.24 -6.77
CA LEU A 94 -18.58 16.90 -5.61
C LEU A 94 -17.14 16.43 -5.39
N LEU A 95 -16.22 17.37 -5.26
CA LEU A 95 -14.81 17.17 -4.95
C LEU A 95 -14.54 17.51 -3.49
N THR A 96 -14.03 16.56 -2.70
CA THR A 96 -13.61 16.81 -1.31
C THR A 96 -12.09 16.80 -1.22
N HIS A 97 -11.45 17.96 -1.06
CA HIS A 97 -9.99 18.09 -1.01
C HIS A 97 -9.52 19.07 0.08
N ARG A 98 -8.22 19.03 0.42
CA ARG A 98 -7.62 20.00 1.33
C ARG A 98 -7.19 21.24 0.57
N VAL A 99 -7.45 22.42 1.12
CA VAL A 99 -6.96 23.69 0.59
C VAL A 99 -5.44 23.73 0.75
N HIS A 100 -4.71 23.61 -0.35
CA HIS A 100 -3.25 23.61 -0.36
C HIS A 100 -2.69 25.03 -0.37
N ALA A 101 -3.27 25.90 -1.19
CA ALA A 101 -2.92 27.31 -1.29
C ALA A 101 -4.13 28.13 -1.70
N ILE A 102 -4.05 29.43 -1.49
CA ILE A 102 -5.02 30.41 -1.99
C ILE A 102 -4.22 31.33 -2.92
N ALA A 103 -4.62 31.41 -4.18
CA ALA A 103 -3.97 32.25 -5.18
C ALA A 103 -4.21 33.74 -4.90
N ASP A 104 -3.43 34.62 -5.53
CA ASP A 104 -3.51 36.07 -5.33
C ASP A 104 -4.88 36.67 -5.73
N ASP A 105 -5.63 35.99 -6.60
CA ASP A 105 -6.98 36.34 -7.03
C ASP A 105 -8.09 35.77 -6.11
N GLY A 106 -7.71 35.05 -5.05
CA GLY A 106 -8.63 34.40 -4.12
C GLY A 106 -9.06 32.97 -4.52
N ALA A 107 -8.60 32.45 -5.65
CA ALA A 107 -8.92 31.10 -6.08
C ALA A 107 -8.33 30.05 -5.12
N LEU A 108 -9.11 29.03 -4.79
CA LEU A 108 -8.65 27.94 -3.94
C LEU A 108 -7.90 26.92 -4.80
N ILE A 109 -6.65 26.68 -4.43
CA ILE A 109 -5.87 25.56 -4.97
C ILE A 109 -6.07 24.40 -4.00
N THR A 110 -6.92 23.46 -4.39
CA THR A 110 -7.19 22.26 -3.61
C THR A 110 -6.20 21.15 -3.95
N LYS A 111 -6.08 20.19 -3.04
CA LYS A 111 -5.22 19.03 -3.17
C LYS A 111 -5.75 17.90 -2.31
N GLY A 112 -5.95 16.73 -2.89
CA GLY A 112 -6.19 15.52 -2.12
C GLY A 112 -5.01 15.21 -1.21
N ASP A 113 -5.26 14.79 0.02
CA ASP A 113 -4.19 14.45 0.97
C ASP A 113 -3.24 13.34 0.45
N ALA A 114 -3.74 12.46 -0.41
CA ALA A 114 -2.98 11.41 -1.09
C ALA A 114 -2.38 11.85 -2.43
N ASN A 115 -2.74 13.02 -2.96
CA ASN A 115 -2.27 13.50 -4.27
C ASN A 115 -0.86 14.10 -4.13
N ALA A 116 0.02 13.90 -5.12
CA ALA A 116 1.37 14.47 -5.12
C ALA A 116 1.36 15.96 -5.50
N ASP A 117 0.59 16.29 -6.52
CA ASP A 117 0.44 17.64 -7.04
C ASP A 117 -0.91 18.24 -6.63
N PRO A 118 -1.00 19.57 -6.48
CA PRO A 118 -2.28 20.25 -6.34
C PRO A 118 -3.15 20.06 -7.58
N ASP A 119 -4.46 20.18 -7.41
CA ASP A 119 -5.40 20.05 -8.52
C ASP A 119 -5.09 21.13 -9.58
N SER A 120 -5.04 20.73 -10.85
CA SER A 120 -4.67 21.63 -11.96
C SER A 120 -5.70 22.72 -12.24
N THR A 121 -6.93 22.53 -11.78
CA THR A 121 -8.06 23.44 -11.99
C THR A 121 -8.42 24.10 -10.65
N PRO A 122 -8.06 25.38 -10.44
CA PRO A 122 -8.41 26.10 -9.22
C PRO A 122 -9.92 26.29 -9.08
N VAL A 123 -10.40 26.29 -7.85
CA VAL A 123 -11.80 26.59 -7.52
C VAL A 123 -11.94 28.09 -7.36
N THR A 124 -12.54 28.74 -8.36
CA THR A 124 -12.68 30.20 -8.43
C THR A 124 -14.04 30.71 -7.94
N ASP A 125 -15.07 29.87 -7.97
CA ASP A 125 -16.43 30.20 -7.55
C ASP A 125 -17.20 28.91 -7.19
N GLY A 126 -18.25 29.03 -6.38
CA GLY A 126 -19.13 27.92 -6.01
C GLY A 126 -19.33 27.73 -4.50
N ASP A 127 -20.33 26.92 -4.16
CA ASP A 127 -20.67 26.61 -2.77
C ASP A 127 -19.56 25.77 -2.12
N VAL A 128 -18.86 26.36 -1.15
CA VAL A 128 -17.84 25.68 -0.36
C VAL A 128 -18.46 25.15 0.93
N THR A 129 -18.24 23.87 1.21
CA THR A 129 -18.62 23.29 2.51
C THR A 129 -17.38 22.76 3.23
N MET A 130 -17.22 23.08 4.52
CA MET A 130 -16.07 22.64 5.31
C MET A 130 -16.42 21.39 6.11
N GLY A 131 -15.57 20.36 6.05
CA GLY A 131 -15.74 19.13 6.83
C GLY A 131 -15.74 19.39 8.35
N ARG A 132 -16.76 18.87 9.07
CA ARG A 132 -16.92 19.03 10.53
C ARG A 132 -16.91 17.73 11.30
N LEU A 133 -17.43 16.64 10.71
CA LEU A 133 -17.46 15.33 11.34
C LEU A 133 -17.07 14.25 10.31
N ARG A 134 -16.29 13.27 10.76
CA ARG A 134 -15.99 12.02 10.05
C ARG A 134 -16.60 10.84 10.78
N VAL A 135 -17.37 10.02 10.07
CA VAL A 135 -17.95 8.77 10.57
C VAL A 135 -17.36 7.61 9.76
N PRO A 136 -16.51 6.76 10.35
CA PRO A 136 -15.77 5.78 9.57
C PRO A 136 -16.63 4.61 9.09
N PHE A 137 -16.31 4.07 7.92
CA PHE A 137 -16.83 2.82 7.33
C PHE A 137 -18.32 2.73 6.99
N VAL A 138 -19.16 3.66 7.44
CA VAL A 138 -20.63 3.62 7.24
C VAL A 138 -21.03 3.89 5.79
N GLY A 139 -20.16 4.51 5.00
CA GLY A 139 -20.40 4.88 3.61
C GLY A 139 -20.20 3.74 2.60
N TYR A 140 -19.61 2.61 3.00
CA TYR A 140 -19.34 1.49 2.07
C TYR A 140 -20.55 0.99 1.27
N PRO A 141 -21.77 0.85 1.84
CA PRO A 141 -22.94 0.48 1.05
C PRO A 141 -23.24 1.44 -0.10
N VAL A 142 -23.00 2.74 0.09
CA VAL A 142 -23.17 3.76 -0.95
C VAL A 142 -22.10 3.58 -2.02
N VAL A 143 -20.83 3.46 -1.61
CA VAL A 143 -19.70 3.24 -2.53
C VAL A 143 -19.91 1.98 -3.38
N TRP A 144 -20.35 0.87 -2.79
CA TRP A 144 -20.61 -0.36 -3.54
C TRP A 144 -21.81 -0.25 -4.48
N TRP A 145 -22.83 0.53 -4.10
CA TRP A 145 -23.98 0.79 -4.95
C TRP A 145 -23.58 1.60 -6.19
N THR A 146 -22.84 2.69 -6.01
CA THR A 146 -22.40 3.57 -7.10
C THR A 146 -21.38 2.91 -8.02
N SER A 147 -20.48 2.08 -7.46
CA SER A 147 -19.49 1.30 -8.24
C SER A 147 -20.00 -0.06 -8.75
N ALA A 148 -21.30 -0.36 -8.64
CA ALA A 148 -21.92 -1.62 -9.07
C ALA A 148 -21.29 -2.90 -8.46
N GLN A 149 -20.72 -2.81 -7.25
CA GLN A 149 -20.17 -3.93 -6.49
C GLN A 149 -21.25 -4.67 -5.69
N TRP A 150 -22.05 -5.48 -6.39
CA TRP A 150 -23.21 -6.14 -5.79
C TRP A 150 -22.88 -7.21 -4.74
N LEU A 151 -21.73 -7.89 -4.87
CA LEU A 151 -21.35 -9.00 -3.99
C LEU A 151 -21.11 -8.54 -2.53
N PRO A 152 -20.25 -7.54 -2.24
CA PRO A 152 -20.06 -7.07 -0.87
C PRO A 152 -21.32 -6.41 -0.29
N LEU A 153 -22.13 -5.75 -1.13
CA LEU A 153 -23.42 -5.19 -0.73
C LEU A 153 -24.40 -6.28 -0.26
N ALA A 154 -24.56 -7.34 -1.07
CA ALA A 154 -25.39 -8.49 -0.71
C ALA A 154 -24.86 -9.21 0.52
N GLY A 155 -23.54 -9.38 0.62
CA GLY A 155 -22.87 -9.97 1.79
C GLY A 155 -23.15 -9.19 3.08
N THR A 156 -23.11 -7.86 3.01
CA THR A 156 -23.41 -6.98 4.14
C THR A 156 -24.88 -7.09 4.56
N ALA A 157 -25.80 -7.13 3.60
CA ALA A 157 -27.22 -7.34 3.89
C ALA A 157 -27.46 -8.69 4.58
N VAL A 158 -26.85 -9.77 4.08
CA VAL A 158 -26.91 -11.10 4.72
C VAL A 158 -26.31 -11.07 6.13
N GLY A 159 -25.15 -10.42 6.31
CA GLY A 159 -24.51 -10.26 7.62
C GLY A 159 -25.40 -9.56 8.64
N LEU A 160 -26.07 -8.47 8.26
CA LEU A 160 -27.03 -7.77 9.11
C LEU A 160 -28.23 -8.64 9.48
N VAL A 161 -28.76 -9.43 8.53
CA VAL A 161 -29.85 -10.39 8.81
C VAL A 161 -29.39 -11.47 9.78
N LEU A 162 -28.17 -11.99 9.64
CA LEU A 162 -27.59 -12.98 10.55
C LEU A 162 -27.36 -12.40 11.95
N LEU A 163 -26.88 -11.16 12.06
CA LEU A 163 -26.73 -10.46 13.35
C LEU A 163 -28.09 -10.23 14.02
N ALA A 164 -29.09 -9.78 13.25
CA ALA A 164 -30.45 -9.60 13.75
C ALA A 164 -31.04 -10.94 14.25
N ARG A 165 -30.83 -12.04 13.51
CA ARG A 165 -31.22 -13.39 13.94
C ARG A 165 -30.44 -13.83 15.19
N GLY A 166 -29.14 -13.60 15.23
CA GLY A 166 -28.25 -13.93 16.35
C GLY A 166 -28.60 -13.21 17.65
N SER A 167 -29.18 -12.00 17.53
CA SER A 167 -29.68 -11.19 18.65
C SER A 167 -30.98 -11.70 19.29
N SER A 168 -31.65 -12.67 18.65
CA SER A 168 -32.88 -13.28 19.15
C SER A 168 -32.62 -14.49 20.05
N GLU A 169 -33.40 -14.61 21.12
CA GLU A 169 -33.25 -15.67 22.14
C GLU A 169 -33.97 -16.98 21.79
N GLN A 170 -34.67 -17.04 20.65
CA GLN A 170 -35.45 -18.23 20.29
C GLN A 170 -34.59 -19.28 19.56
N PRO A 171 -34.56 -20.54 20.02
CA PRO A 171 -34.06 -21.64 19.19
C PRO A 171 -34.98 -21.84 17.97
N LEU A 172 -34.43 -22.39 16.89
CA LEU A 172 -35.14 -22.78 15.66
C LEU A 172 -36.22 -23.83 15.97
N ALA A 173 -37.38 -23.41 16.48
CA ALA A 173 -38.54 -24.26 16.62
C ALA A 173 -39.32 -24.26 15.30
N LEU A 174 -39.49 -25.45 14.72
CA LEU A 174 -40.45 -25.70 13.64
C LEU A 174 -41.83 -25.20 14.08
N ALA A 175 -42.37 -24.29 13.29
CA ALA A 175 -43.51 -23.46 13.64
C ALA A 175 -44.79 -24.29 13.90
N THR A 176 -45.40 -24.09 15.06
CA THR A 176 -46.82 -24.42 15.29
C THR A 176 -47.63 -23.15 15.54
N GLY A 177 -48.61 -22.94 14.66
CA GLY A 177 -49.95 -22.43 14.94
C GLY A 177 -50.16 -20.97 15.38
N GLU A 178 -49.58 -20.49 16.47
CA GLU A 178 -50.21 -19.40 17.25
C GLU A 178 -49.24 -18.31 17.73
N GLN A 179 -48.45 -17.73 16.83
CA GLN A 179 -47.61 -16.55 17.13
C GLN A 179 -47.79 -15.38 16.17
N SER A 180 -49.00 -15.20 15.65
CA SER A 180 -49.32 -14.14 14.69
C SER A 180 -49.32 -12.72 15.30
N ARG A 181 -49.30 -12.56 16.64
CA ARG A 181 -49.27 -11.24 17.31
C ARG A 181 -47.90 -10.78 17.82
N ARG A 182 -46.89 -11.66 17.91
CA ARG A 182 -45.55 -11.32 18.46
C ARG A 182 -44.46 -11.17 17.39
N ARG A 183 -44.76 -11.49 16.13
CA ARG A 183 -43.89 -11.21 14.97
C ARG A 183 -43.61 -9.72 14.75
N ALA A 184 -44.46 -8.82 15.27
CA ALA A 184 -44.32 -7.37 15.09
C ALA A 184 -43.06 -6.77 15.74
N GLY A 185 -42.60 -7.31 16.87
CA GLY A 185 -41.45 -6.73 17.60
C GLY A 185 -40.08 -7.02 16.96
N ALA A 186 -39.86 -8.26 16.50
CA ALA A 186 -38.58 -8.64 15.89
C ALA A 186 -38.44 -8.14 14.44
N LEU A 187 -39.56 -8.06 13.70
CA LEU A 187 -39.60 -7.42 12.38
C LEU A 187 -39.43 -5.90 12.48
N ALA A 188 -39.88 -5.25 13.56
CA ALA A 188 -39.69 -3.82 13.76
C ALA A 188 -38.20 -3.44 13.90
N THR A 189 -37.40 -4.18 14.69
CA THR A 189 -35.95 -3.93 14.86
C THR A 189 -35.11 -4.22 13.61
N ALA A 190 -35.46 -5.25 12.84
CA ALA A 190 -34.76 -5.55 11.58
C ALA A 190 -35.14 -4.54 10.48
N ALA A 191 -36.39 -4.06 10.46
CA ALA A 191 -36.83 -3.01 9.55
C ALA A 191 -36.19 -1.66 9.89
N THR A 192 -35.93 -1.32 11.16
CA THR A 192 -35.28 -0.04 11.50
C THR A 192 -33.82 0.01 11.04
N ALA A 193 -33.06 -1.09 11.16
CA ALA A 193 -31.67 -1.12 10.70
C ALA A 193 -31.55 -1.07 9.17
N ALA A 194 -32.44 -1.77 8.44
CA ALA A 194 -32.49 -1.70 6.98
C ALA A 194 -32.96 -0.33 6.46
N VAL A 195 -33.91 0.31 7.15
CA VAL A 195 -34.40 1.65 6.81
C VAL A 195 -33.34 2.72 7.08
N VAL A 196 -32.47 2.57 8.09
CA VAL A 196 -31.34 3.47 8.32
C VAL A 196 -30.29 3.36 7.20
N VAL A 197 -29.96 2.15 6.73
CA VAL A 197 -29.03 1.98 5.59
C VAL A 197 -29.61 2.58 4.29
N VAL A 198 -30.92 2.43 4.05
CA VAL A 198 -31.60 2.99 2.88
C VAL A 198 -31.84 4.51 2.98
N LEU A 199 -31.99 5.07 4.19
CA LEU A 199 -32.09 6.52 4.40
C LEU A 199 -30.73 7.23 4.30
N VAL A 200 -29.65 6.59 4.78
CA VAL A 200 -28.27 7.10 4.59
C VAL A 200 -27.90 7.08 3.10
N ALA A 201 -28.30 6.04 2.37
CA ALA A 201 -28.06 5.95 0.92
C ALA A 201 -28.85 6.97 0.08
N GLN A 202 -29.94 7.54 0.59
CA GLN A 202 -30.75 8.55 -0.12
C GLN A 202 -30.42 10.00 0.28
N SER A 203 -29.75 10.20 1.42
CA SER A 203 -29.34 11.55 1.89
C SER A 203 -27.91 11.90 1.51
N ALA A 204 -27.09 10.91 1.12
CA ALA A 204 -25.75 11.15 0.64
C ALA A 204 -25.74 11.40 -0.87
N THR A 205 -25.43 12.63 -1.27
CA THR A 205 -25.08 12.92 -2.67
C THR A 205 -23.71 12.29 -2.96
N PRO A 206 -23.56 11.53 -4.06
CA PRO A 206 -22.26 10.97 -4.43
C PRO A 206 -21.28 12.12 -4.68
N SER A 207 -20.11 12.03 -4.05
CA SER A 207 -18.98 12.95 -4.29
C SER A 207 -17.91 12.17 -5.04
N SER A 208 -17.92 12.30 -6.37
CA SER A 208 -16.93 11.71 -7.26
C SER A 208 -15.62 12.49 -7.17
N ALA A 209 -14.51 11.82 -6.87
CA ALA A 209 -13.21 12.32 -7.29
C ALA A 209 -12.98 11.80 -8.71
N ALA A 210 -13.12 12.68 -9.70
CA ALA A 210 -12.89 12.32 -11.09
C ALA A 210 -11.38 12.14 -11.34
N PHE A 211 -11.02 11.04 -11.97
CA PHE A 211 -9.64 10.74 -12.38
C PHE A 211 -9.32 11.51 -13.65
N SER A 212 -8.53 12.58 -13.55
CA SER A 212 -7.67 13.02 -14.65
C SER A 212 -6.26 12.51 -14.38
N ALA A 213 -5.86 11.52 -15.18
CA ALA A 213 -4.56 10.85 -15.23
C ALA A 213 -4.24 9.83 -14.12
N THR A 214 -3.96 8.58 -14.55
CA THR A 214 -3.31 7.55 -13.73
C THR A 214 -1.90 8.01 -13.35
N THR A 215 -1.70 8.35 -12.08
CA THR A 215 -0.36 8.59 -11.52
C THR A 215 -0.06 7.51 -10.49
N ALA A 216 1.04 6.80 -10.69
CA ALA A 216 1.57 5.85 -9.72
C ALA A 216 1.96 6.62 -8.45
N ALA A 217 1.25 6.39 -7.35
CA ALA A 217 1.45 7.12 -6.10
C ALA A 217 2.69 6.62 -5.35
N ALA A 218 3.59 7.55 -5.01
CA ALA A 218 4.57 7.39 -3.97
C ALA A 218 3.97 7.84 -2.62
N THR A 219 3.64 6.85 -1.79
CA THR A 219 3.63 6.82 -0.32
C THR A 219 2.75 7.75 0.53
N SER A 220 1.85 7.11 1.30
CA SER A 220 1.40 7.54 2.62
C SER A 220 2.38 7.00 3.68
N THR A 221 3.04 7.84 4.47
CA THR A 221 3.82 7.36 5.63
C THR A 221 2.98 7.43 6.91
N TRP A 222 2.63 6.27 7.46
CA TRP A 222 2.23 6.12 8.86
C TRP A 222 3.51 6.00 9.69
N SER A 223 3.79 6.92 10.59
CA SER A 223 4.83 6.69 11.61
C SER A 223 4.24 5.85 12.74
N VAL A 224 4.29 4.53 12.56
CA VAL A 224 4.30 3.60 13.68
C VAL A 224 5.66 3.75 14.35
N ALA A 225 5.74 3.75 15.68
CA ALA A 225 7.03 3.69 16.38
C ALA A 225 7.90 2.63 15.69
N ALA A 226 9.10 3.03 15.21
CA ALA A 226 9.95 2.22 14.34
C ALA A 226 9.94 0.76 14.81
N ALA A 227 9.29 -0.10 14.02
CA ALA A 227 9.43 -1.53 14.20
C ALA A 227 10.94 -1.78 14.09
N ARG A 228 11.56 -2.35 15.12
CA ARG A 228 12.99 -2.70 15.02
C ARG A 228 13.16 -3.58 13.80
N LEU A 229 14.00 -3.17 12.84
CA LEU A 229 14.22 -3.90 11.58
C LEU A 229 15.27 -5.02 11.74
N GLY A 230 15.56 -5.38 13.00
CA GLY A 230 16.67 -6.25 13.35
C GLY A 230 18.02 -5.55 13.21
N PRO A 231 19.11 -6.20 13.67
CA PRO A 231 20.45 -5.62 13.61
C PRO A 231 20.88 -5.14 12.22
N TYR A 232 20.64 -5.92 11.17
CA TYR A 232 20.99 -5.55 9.80
C TYR A 232 20.17 -4.36 9.31
N GLY A 233 18.85 -4.40 9.46
CA GLY A 233 17.99 -3.30 9.04
C GLY A 233 18.27 -2.00 9.79
N ASP A 234 18.56 -2.08 11.09
CA ASP A 234 18.97 -0.92 11.88
C ASP A 234 20.33 -0.34 11.42
N ALA A 235 21.26 -1.20 10.98
CA ALA A 235 22.57 -0.76 10.44
C ALA A 235 22.40 -0.06 9.08
N VAL A 236 21.63 -0.66 8.18
CA VAL A 236 21.26 -0.06 6.89
C VAL A 236 20.61 1.31 7.10
N LEU A 237 19.61 1.42 7.97
CA LEU A 237 18.94 2.69 8.26
C LEU A 237 19.86 3.76 8.85
N ALA A 238 20.87 3.36 9.64
CA ALA A 238 21.83 4.30 10.21
C ALA A 238 22.63 5.04 9.12
N ASP A 239 22.84 4.40 7.97
CA ASP A 239 23.55 4.96 6.81
C ASP A 239 22.60 5.62 5.79
N ARG A 240 21.31 5.78 6.13
CA ARG A 240 20.33 6.60 5.41
C ARG A 240 20.23 6.27 3.91
N PRO A 241 19.80 5.04 3.56
CA PRO A 241 19.60 4.66 2.17
C PRO A 241 18.57 5.56 1.50
N PHE A 242 18.70 5.72 0.19
CA PHE A 242 17.67 6.35 -0.62
C PHE A 242 16.41 5.49 -0.65
N LEU A 243 16.55 4.18 -0.84
CA LEU A 243 15.46 3.21 -0.73
C LEU A 243 15.96 1.94 -0.05
N PHE A 244 15.04 1.23 0.62
CA PHE A 244 15.36 -0.04 1.26
C PHE A 244 14.18 -1.00 1.20
N PHE A 245 14.26 -2.04 0.36
CA PHE A 245 13.25 -3.07 0.24
C PHE A 245 13.66 -4.30 1.06
N ARG A 246 12.89 -4.58 2.11
CA ARG A 246 13.06 -5.78 2.94
C ARG A 246 12.62 -7.07 2.24
N MET A 247 11.92 -6.97 1.11
CA MET A 247 11.33 -8.09 0.35
C MET A 247 10.45 -9.04 1.19
N ASP A 248 9.87 -8.51 2.28
CA ASP A 248 9.02 -9.25 3.22
C ASP A 248 7.55 -9.39 2.72
N GLU A 249 7.22 -8.92 1.51
CA GLU A 249 5.86 -9.01 0.98
C GLU A 249 5.54 -10.41 0.46
N GLN A 250 4.57 -11.08 1.07
CA GLN A 250 4.16 -12.42 0.60
C GLN A 250 3.16 -12.39 -0.57
N SER A 251 2.60 -11.21 -0.91
CA SER A 251 1.62 -11.02 -1.98
C SER A 251 1.50 -9.54 -2.37
N GLY A 252 0.81 -9.26 -3.49
CA GLY A 252 0.62 -7.90 -4.00
C GLY A 252 1.73 -7.45 -4.94
N ASP A 253 1.54 -6.24 -5.49
CA ASP A 253 2.36 -5.71 -6.59
C ASP A 253 3.20 -4.49 -6.17
N VAL A 254 3.41 -4.31 -4.87
CA VAL A 254 4.20 -3.21 -4.30
C VAL A 254 5.30 -3.78 -3.40
N ALA A 255 6.55 -3.42 -3.70
CA ALA A 255 7.71 -3.55 -2.82
C ALA A 255 7.73 -2.33 -1.89
N VAL A 256 7.66 -2.56 -0.57
CA VAL A 256 7.52 -1.50 0.43
C VAL A 256 8.90 -0.96 0.81
N ASP A 257 9.04 0.35 0.74
CA ASP A 257 10.25 1.06 1.15
C ASP A 257 10.31 1.22 2.68
N SER A 258 11.26 0.53 3.29
CA SER A 258 11.56 0.58 4.71
C SER A 258 12.56 1.67 5.10
N SER A 259 13.11 2.43 4.13
CA SER A 259 14.05 3.53 4.41
C SER A 259 13.40 4.71 5.15
N GLY A 260 12.07 4.81 5.08
CA GLY A 260 11.29 5.93 5.60
C GLY A 260 11.20 7.13 4.64
N ASN A 261 11.77 7.04 3.43
CA ASN A 261 11.73 8.12 2.44
C ASN A 261 10.49 8.07 1.53
N GLY A 262 9.77 6.96 1.55
CA GLY A 262 8.52 6.85 0.80
C GLY A 262 8.75 6.52 -0.67
N HIS A 263 9.64 5.58 -0.94
CA HIS A 263 10.00 5.14 -2.29
C HIS A 263 9.43 3.76 -2.64
N ASP A 264 8.21 3.46 -2.16
CA ASP A 264 7.47 2.25 -2.54
C ASP A 264 7.47 2.09 -4.07
N SER A 265 7.71 0.87 -4.50
CA SER A 265 8.01 0.56 -5.90
C SER A 265 7.17 -0.60 -6.41
N GLY A 266 6.76 -0.52 -7.67
CA GLY A 266 5.87 -1.54 -8.24
C GLY A 266 6.63 -2.78 -8.67
N TYR A 267 6.15 -3.95 -8.27
CA TYR A 267 6.49 -5.19 -8.97
C TYR A 267 5.88 -5.14 -10.38
N ARG A 268 6.59 -5.74 -11.34
CA ARG A 268 6.16 -5.95 -12.72
C ARG A 268 6.40 -7.42 -13.07
N GLY A 269 5.55 -7.96 -13.94
CA GLY A 269 5.51 -9.39 -14.17
C GLY A 269 4.89 -10.12 -12.97
N SER A 270 5.24 -11.39 -12.81
CA SER A 270 4.67 -12.27 -11.77
C SER A 270 5.76 -12.95 -10.94
N PRO A 271 6.58 -12.18 -10.19
CA PRO A 271 7.62 -12.77 -9.34
C PRO A 271 7.00 -13.63 -8.22
N ILE A 272 7.73 -14.66 -7.82
CA ILE A 272 7.29 -15.59 -6.77
C ILE A 272 7.72 -15.03 -5.41
N LYS A 273 6.74 -14.86 -4.52
CA LYS A 273 6.98 -14.34 -3.15
C LYS A 273 6.45 -15.27 -2.06
N ALA A 274 5.33 -15.94 -2.33
CA ALA A 274 4.69 -16.82 -1.37
C ALA A 274 5.58 -18.05 -1.07
N GLY A 275 5.98 -18.20 0.19
CA GLY A 275 6.74 -19.36 0.66
C GLY A 275 8.25 -19.31 0.36
N VAL A 276 8.76 -18.20 -0.18
CA VAL A 276 10.19 -17.98 -0.40
C VAL A 276 10.81 -17.51 0.93
N VAL A 277 11.85 -18.19 1.39
CA VAL A 277 12.50 -17.92 2.69
C VAL A 277 13.59 -16.87 2.53
N GLY A 278 13.57 -15.84 3.36
CA GLY A 278 14.52 -14.73 3.38
C GLY A 278 15.89 -15.06 3.96
N ALA A 279 16.83 -14.15 3.75
CA ALA A 279 18.25 -14.27 4.05
C ALA A 279 18.60 -14.12 5.52
N LEU A 280 17.75 -13.46 6.31
CA LEU A 280 18.05 -13.03 7.67
C LEU A 280 17.10 -13.64 8.71
N PRO A 281 17.19 -14.96 8.96
CA PRO A 281 16.30 -15.64 9.89
C PRO A 281 16.37 -15.02 11.28
N GLY A 282 15.22 -14.62 11.80
CA GLY A 282 15.09 -14.04 13.14
C GLY A 282 15.43 -12.55 13.24
N GLN A 283 15.80 -11.89 12.14
CA GLN A 283 15.94 -10.42 12.10
C GLN A 283 14.65 -9.71 11.64
N THR A 284 13.80 -10.38 10.86
CA THR A 284 12.46 -9.91 10.51
C THR A 284 11.37 -10.84 11.03
N ALA A 285 10.15 -10.32 11.15
CA ALA A 285 8.99 -11.09 11.60
C ALA A 285 8.51 -12.11 10.55
N VAL A 286 8.72 -11.81 9.26
CA VAL A 286 8.26 -12.62 8.13
C VAL A 286 9.39 -13.46 7.56
N ASN A 287 10.57 -12.85 7.38
CA ASN A 287 11.76 -13.45 6.77
C ASN A 287 11.40 -14.14 5.45
N SER A 288 10.85 -13.35 4.53
CA SER A 288 10.63 -13.78 3.15
C SER A 288 11.53 -13.03 2.19
N ALA A 289 11.65 -13.56 0.98
CA ALA A 289 12.38 -12.94 -0.11
C ALA A 289 11.56 -13.00 -1.40
N THR A 290 12.10 -12.42 -2.48
CA THR A 290 11.48 -12.49 -3.80
C THR A 290 12.30 -13.37 -4.73
N GLU A 291 11.67 -14.40 -5.28
CA GLU A 291 12.21 -15.19 -6.38
C GLU A 291 11.79 -14.57 -7.73
N LEU A 292 12.79 -14.28 -8.54
CA LEU A 292 12.68 -13.83 -9.92
C LEU A 292 13.02 -15.04 -10.80
N ASP A 293 12.02 -15.62 -11.47
CA ASP A 293 12.14 -16.86 -12.26
C ASP A 293 11.85 -16.63 -13.76
N GLY A 294 11.85 -15.37 -14.20
CA GLY A 294 11.53 -14.98 -15.56
C GLY A 294 11.41 -13.47 -15.70
N ALA A 295 10.59 -13.02 -16.65
CA ALA A 295 10.34 -11.60 -16.90
C ALA A 295 9.59 -10.95 -15.73
N ALA A 296 10.34 -10.48 -14.73
CA ALA A 296 9.84 -9.77 -13.58
C ALA A 296 10.82 -8.66 -13.20
N ALA A 297 10.28 -7.53 -12.77
CA ALA A 297 11.07 -6.37 -12.38
C ALA A 297 10.51 -5.70 -11.12
N ILE A 298 11.38 -4.94 -10.45
CA ILE A 298 10.97 -3.91 -9.50
C ILE A 298 11.55 -2.61 -10.00
N ALA A 299 10.70 -1.60 -10.18
CA ALA A 299 11.14 -0.31 -10.72
C ALA A 299 10.83 0.82 -9.74
N SER A 300 11.83 1.64 -9.46
CA SER A 300 11.66 2.82 -8.62
C SER A 300 10.67 3.80 -9.24
N THR A 301 9.68 4.21 -8.43
CA THR A 301 8.70 5.22 -8.83
C THR A 301 9.34 6.60 -9.00
N ARG A 302 10.45 6.85 -8.30
CA ARG A 302 11.28 8.06 -8.40
C ARG A 302 12.46 7.87 -9.33
N THR A 303 12.87 8.97 -9.95
CA THR A 303 14.15 9.10 -10.64
C THR A 303 15.21 9.66 -9.70
N TYR A 304 16.44 9.26 -9.95
CA TYR A 304 17.64 9.72 -9.27
C TYR A 304 18.07 11.05 -9.89
N ALA A 305 18.26 12.07 -9.04
CA ALA A 305 18.90 13.32 -9.42
C ALA A 305 20.41 13.08 -9.62
N GLU A 306 21.02 13.86 -10.52
CA GLU A 306 22.38 13.67 -11.03
C GLU A 306 23.41 13.27 -9.97
N THR A 307 23.97 12.07 -10.09
CA THR A 307 25.08 11.63 -9.26
C THR A 307 26.04 10.74 -10.05
N THR A 308 27.33 10.83 -9.74
CA THR A 308 28.35 9.84 -10.13
C THR A 308 28.51 8.77 -9.08
N ASP A 309 27.97 8.95 -7.88
CA ASP A 309 28.28 8.12 -6.73
C ASP A 309 27.02 7.42 -6.25
N PHE A 310 27.12 6.13 -6.00
CA PHE A 310 26.01 5.34 -5.50
C PHE A 310 26.49 4.06 -4.85
N THR A 311 25.63 3.45 -4.04
CA THR A 311 25.85 2.09 -3.54
C THR A 311 24.60 1.26 -3.77
N PHE A 312 24.79 0.06 -4.29
CA PHE A 312 23.78 -0.99 -4.31
C PHE A 312 24.22 -2.11 -3.38
N GLU A 313 23.33 -2.56 -2.49
CA GLU A 313 23.54 -3.77 -1.71
C GLU A 313 22.29 -4.65 -1.73
N ALA A 314 22.50 -5.97 -1.70
CA ALA A 314 21.44 -6.97 -1.66
C ALA A 314 21.98 -8.32 -1.20
N PHE A 315 21.07 -9.20 -0.79
CA PHE A 315 21.34 -10.62 -0.66
C PHE A 315 20.86 -11.32 -1.92
N LEU A 316 21.72 -12.16 -2.47
CA LEU A 316 21.46 -12.91 -3.70
C LEU A 316 21.63 -14.40 -3.42
N MET A 317 20.73 -15.21 -3.96
CA MET A 317 20.86 -16.66 -3.98
C MET A 317 20.73 -17.15 -5.42
N SER A 318 21.73 -17.91 -5.85
CA SER A 318 21.69 -18.63 -7.11
C SER A 318 21.67 -20.14 -6.85
N ARG A 319 20.78 -20.85 -7.55
CA ARG A 319 20.51 -22.28 -7.32
C ARG A 319 21.31 -23.19 -8.24
N GLY A 320 21.87 -22.65 -9.32
CA GLY A 320 22.63 -23.40 -10.30
C GLY A 320 23.17 -22.52 -11.41
N TRP A 321 24.05 -23.08 -12.24
CA TRP A 321 24.66 -22.34 -13.35
C TRP A 321 23.65 -21.79 -14.37
N TRP A 322 22.46 -22.40 -14.49
CA TRP A 322 21.39 -21.95 -15.40
C TRP A 322 20.77 -20.60 -14.99
N ASP A 323 20.88 -20.21 -13.72
CA ASP A 323 20.36 -18.95 -13.18
C ASP A 323 21.14 -17.72 -13.71
N SER A 324 22.32 -17.95 -14.26
CA SER A 324 23.23 -16.89 -14.71
C SER A 324 23.35 -16.74 -16.22
N GLY A 325 22.83 -17.71 -16.99
CA GLY A 325 22.70 -17.67 -18.46
C GLY A 325 23.87 -17.01 -19.23
N PRO A 326 23.62 -16.49 -20.44
CA PRO A 326 24.55 -15.57 -21.09
C PRO A 326 24.49 -14.14 -20.50
N ALA A 327 23.32 -13.72 -19.99
CA ALA A 327 23.13 -12.45 -19.30
C ALA A 327 21.90 -12.54 -18.37
N SER A 328 22.09 -12.21 -17.10
CA SER A 328 21.07 -12.25 -16.04
C SER A 328 21.16 -10.97 -15.21
N THR A 329 20.34 -9.95 -15.52
CA THR A 329 20.43 -8.60 -14.93
C THR A 329 19.94 -8.57 -13.50
N ILE A 330 20.84 -8.40 -12.53
CA ILE A 330 20.46 -8.21 -11.12
C ILE A 330 19.80 -6.84 -10.94
N ALA A 331 20.48 -5.78 -11.37
CA ALA A 331 19.98 -4.42 -11.23
C ALA A 331 20.58 -3.47 -12.29
N GLU A 332 19.82 -2.44 -12.63
CA GLU A 332 20.21 -1.37 -13.54
C GLU A 332 19.82 0.02 -13.00
N LEU A 333 20.66 1.01 -13.28
CA LEU A 333 20.23 2.40 -13.35
C LEU A 333 19.79 2.68 -14.79
N ARG A 334 18.47 2.69 -14.99
CA ARG A 334 17.83 2.81 -16.30
C ARG A 334 17.61 4.27 -16.65
N THR A 335 17.91 4.66 -17.87
CA THR A 335 17.58 5.97 -18.47
C THR A 335 16.57 5.77 -19.61
N PRO A 336 16.00 6.84 -20.20
CA PRO A 336 15.14 6.72 -21.38
C PRO A 336 15.81 6.02 -22.58
N ASP A 337 17.14 6.15 -22.72
CA ASP A 337 17.89 5.71 -23.89
C ASP A 337 18.59 4.34 -23.72
N GLY A 338 18.58 3.77 -22.52
CA GLY A 338 19.31 2.55 -22.18
C GLY A 338 19.64 2.47 -20.69
N PHE A 339 20.56 1.60 -20.28
CA PHE A 339 21.08 1.62 -18.91
C PHE A 339 22.35 2.48 -18.83
N ARG A 340 22.54 3.16 -17.68
CA ARG A 340 23.81 3.81 -17.29
C ARG A 340 24.64 2.91 -16.39
N ASP A 341 24.04 1.97 -15.67
CA ASP A 341 24.83 0.99 -14.93
C ASP A 341 24.05 -0.28 -14.92
N ARG A 342 24.76 -1.38 -15.13
CA ARG A 342 24.17 -2.69 -15.11
C ARG A 342 25.07 -3.61 -14.32
N LEU A 343 24.50 -4.18 -13.26
CA LEU A 343 25.06 -5.30 -12.54
C LEU A 343 24.35 -6.56 -13.00
N TYR A 344 25.10 -7.53 -13.50
CA TYR A 344 24.52 -8.74 -14.05
C TYR A 344 25.45 -9.95 -13.90
N LEU A 345 24.86 -11.13 -14.01
CA LEU A 345 25.59 -12.39 -14.08
C LEU A 345 25.73 -12.82 -15.53
N SER A 346 26.88 -13.40 -15.88
CA SER A 346 27.08 -14.12 -17.13
C SER A 346 27.87 -15.39 -16.83
N TYR A 347 27.25 -16.55 -17.03
CA TYR A 347 27.83 -17.85 -16.70
C TYR A 347 28.44 -17.89 -15.28
N GLY A 348 27.76 -17.23 -14.35
CA GLY A 348 28.03 -17.10 -12.91
C GLY A 348 29.15 -16.11 -12.54
N SER A 349 29.83 -15.53 -13.53
CA SER A 349 30.69 -14.37 -13.28
C SER A 349 29.83 -13.15 -12.97
N LEU A 350 30.22 -12.35 -11.98
CA LEU A 350 29.61 -11.06 -11.72
C LEU A 350 30.26 -10.00 -12.61
N LEU A 351 29.44 -9.25 -13.35
CA LEU A 351 29.89 -8.21 -14.27
C LEU A 351 29.19 -6.89 -14.01
N TYR A 352 29.92 -5.83 -14.30
CA TYR A 352 29.44 -4.47 -14.33
C TYR A 352 29.59 -3.88 -15.74
N GLN A 353 28.63 -3.09 -16.18
CA GLN A 353 28.71 -2.35 -17.44
C GLN A 353 28.18 -0.92 -17.24
N ALA A 354 28.92 0.10 -17.70
CA ALA A 354 28.65 1.52 -17.45
C ALA A 354 27.69 2.17 -18.48
N ASP A 355 27.37 1.48 -19.56
CA ASP A 355 26.31 1.79 -20.52
C ASP A 355 26.30 0.67 -21.57
N GLN A 356 25.44 0.79 -22.57
CA GLN A 356 25.33 -0.19 -23.65
C GLN A 356 26.54 -0.26 -24.60
N ASP A 357 27.36 0.78 -24.64
CA ASP A 357 28.48 0.94 -25.60
C ASP A 357 29.85 0.63 -24.97
N THR A 358 29.92 0.59 -23.64
CA THR A 358 31.11 0.28 -22.85
C THR A 358 31.33 -1.22 -22.72
N ALA A 359 32.61 -1.62 -22.67
CA ALA A 359 32.96 -3.02 -22.45
C ALA A 359 32.65 -3.46 -21.00
N PRO A 360 32.02 -4.62 -20.78
CA PRO A 360 31.78 -5.13 -19.45
C PRO A 360 33.07 -5.37 -18.66
N VAL A 361 33.05 -5.01 -17.38
CA VAL A 361 34.12 -5.24 -16.42
C VAL A 361 33.79 -6.46 -15.58
N HIS A 362 34.69 -7.43 -15.56
CA HIS A 362 34.58 -8.61 -14.70
C HIS A 362 34.92 -8.25 -13.27
N LEU A 363 33.99 -8.45 -12.34
CA LEU A 363 34.16 -8.08 -10.93
C LEU A 363 34.86 -9.17 -10.13
N GLN A 364 35.93 -9.78 -10.69
CA GLN A 364 36.83 -10.84 -10.16
C GLN A 364 36.23 -12.04 -9.38
N GLY A 365 34.95 -12.01 -9.02
CA GLY A 365 34.23 -12.98 -8.22
C GLY A 365 33.17 -13.70 -9.04
N TYR A 366 32.95 -14.94 -8.64
CA TYR A 366 31.82 -15.76 -9.08
C TYR A 366 30.77 -15.71 -7.98
N LEU A 367 29.52 -15.42 -8.32
CA LEU A 367 28.44 -15.60 -7.35
C LEU A 367 28.20 -17.11 -7.18
N PRO A 368 28.43 -17.70 -6.00
CA PRO A 368 28.29 -19.13 -5.84
C PRO A 368 26.87 -19.60 -6.18
N THR A 369 26.78 -20.70 -6.92
CA THR A 369 25.50 -21.32 -7.31
C THR A 369 25.23 -22.54 -6.43
N ASP A 370 25.33 -22.35 -5.12
CA ASP A 370 25.24 -23.40 -4.10
C ASP A 370 23.88 -23.42 -3.40
N GLY A 371 22.96 -22.51 -3.79
CA GLY A 371 21.67 -22.34 -3.12
C GLY A 371 21.76 -21.67 -1.75
N SER A 372 22.90 -21.06 -1.42
CA SER A 372 23.10 -20.26 -0.21
C SER A 372 22.85 -18.78 -0.50
N TRP A 373 22.58 -18.04 0.57
CA TRP A 373 22.52 -16.58 0.53
C TRP A 373 23.92 -15.99 0.56
N HIS A 374 24.20 -15.10 -0.39
CA HIS A 374 25.43 -14.32 -0.47
C HIS A 374 25.11 -12.84 -0.44
N TYR A 375 25.85 -12.08 0.36
CA TYR A 375 25.73 -10.63 0.39
C TYR A 375 26.57 -10.01 -0.71
N VAL A 376 25.99 -9.09 -1.46
CA VAL A 376 26.67 -8.33 -2.51
C VAL A 376 26.48 -6.86 -2.24
N ALA A 377 27.57 -6.09 -2.25
CA ALA A 377 27.50 -4.63 -2.27
C ALA A 377 28.48 -4.04 -3.27
N MET A 378 28.06 -2.98 -3.95
CA MET A 378 28.84 -2.29 -4.95
C MET A 378 28.77 -0.80 -4.68
N SER A 379 29.87 -0.22 -4.21
CA SER A 379 29.99 1.20 -3.87
C SER A 379 30.84 1.91 -4.92
N MET A 380 30.23 2.79 -5.69
CA MET A 380 30.85 3.53 -6.78
C MET A 380 31.13 4.97 -6.36
N SER A 381 32.38 5.41 -6.45
CA SER A 381 32.80 6.80 -6.27
C SER A 381 33.61 7.28 -7.47
N GLY A 382 33.01 8.16 -8.28
CA GLY A 382 33.59 8.56 -9.56
C GLY A 382 33.77 7.37 -10.51
N THR A 383 35.02 6.99 -10.79
CA THR A 383 35.39 5.82 -11.62
C THR A 383 35.84 4.62 -10.80
N SER A 384 36.02 4.78 -9.49
CA SER A 384 36.50 3.73 -8.60
C SER A 384 35.33 3.01 -7.95
N MET A 385 35.37 1.69 -7.97
CA MET A 385 34.30 0.84 -7.45
C MET A 385 34.84 -0.17 -6.44
N ASN A 386 34.20 -0.21 -5.28
CA ASN A 386 34.42 -1.24 -4.27
C ASN A 386 33.32 -2.28 -4.37
N VAL A 387 33.69 -3.52 -4.66
CA VAL A 387 32.77 -4.65 -4.78
C VAL A 387 32.99 -5.57 -3.58
N HIS A 388 31.94 -5.83 -2.84
CA HIS A 388 31.89 -6.77 -1.73
C HIS A 388 31.07 -7.98 -2.16
N LEU A 389 31.62 -9.18 -1.93
CA LEU A 389 30.89 -10.44 -1.94
C LEU A 389 31.17 -11.13 -0.60
N ASP A 390 30.14 -11.26 0.21
CA ASP A 390 30.23 -11.63 1.62
C ASP A 390 31.25 -10.75 2.34
N ARG A 391 32.41 -11.31 2.71
CA ARG A 391 33.51 -10.60 3.38
C ARG A 391 34.69 -10.28 2.47
N GLN A 392 34.63 -10.68 1.21
CA GLN A 392 35.67 -10.39 0.24
C GLN A 392 35.42 -9.02 -0.38
N VAL A 393 36.49 -8.27 -0.60
CA VAL A 393 36.45 -6.93 -1.20
C VAL A 393 37.41 -6.89 -2.38
N TRP A 394 36.94 -6.31 -3.48
CA TRP A 394 37.75 -5.99 -4.65
C TRP A 394 37.58 -4.53 -5.03
N HIS A 395 38.65 -3.97 -5.59
CA HIS A 395 38.66 -2.62 -6.13
C HIS A 395 38.77 -2.71 -7.65
N VAL A 396 37.86 -2.02 -8.32
CA VAL A 396 37.72 -2.05 -9.77
C VAL A 396 37.70 -0.62 -10.27
N GLU A 397 38.50 -0.33 -11.29
CA GLU A 397 38.39 0.92 -12.04
C GLU A 397 37.43 0.71 -13.21
N VAL A 398 36.50 1.65 -13.35
CA VAL A 398 35.51 1.71 -14.42
C VAL A 398 35.81 2.97 -15.24
N PRO A 399 36.66 2.87 -16.28
CA PRO A 399 37.00 4.00 -17.12
C PRO A 399 35.76 4.47 -17.91
N ASP A 400 35.81 5.72 -18.37
CA ASP A 400 34.84 6.30 -19.30
C ASP A 400 33.38 6.31 -18.80
N ARG A 401 33.18 6.42 -17.48
CA ARG A 401 31.85 6.50 -16.87
C ARG A 401 31.35 7.93 -16.73
N ASP A 402 30.19 8.21 -17.33
CA ASP A 402 29.47 9.48 -17.24
C ASP A 402 28.47 9.51 -16.05
N PRO A 403 28.11 10.71 -15.54
CA PRO A 403 27.06 10.83 -14.53
C PRO A 403 25.70 10.35 -15.06
N ALA A 404 24.87 9.75 -14.19
CA ALA A 404 23.50 9.42 -14.57
C ALA A 404 22.64 10.66 -14.40
N VAL A 405 21.84 10.97 -15.40
CA VAL A 405 20.80 11.99 -15.33
C VAL A 405 19.46 11.30 -15.49
N ASN A 406 18.50 11.60 -14.62
CA ASN A 406 17.12 11.09 -14.70
C ASN A 406 17.02 9.56 -14.76
N ALA A 407 17.90 8.83 -14.05
CA ALA A 407 17.85 7.38 -14.05
C ALA A 407 16.82 6.83 -13.05
N ARG A 408 16.19 5.69 -13.35
CA ARG A 408 15.39 4.89 -12.40
C ARG A 408 16.20 3.68 -11.96
N PHE A 409 16.05 3.29 -10.70
CA PHE A 409 16.61 2.04 -10.24
C PHE A 409 15.67 0.89 -10.58
N VAL A 410 16.17 -0.12 -11.26
CA VAL A 410 15.40 -1.29 -11.70
C VAL A 410 16.11 -2.55 -11.25
N ILE A 411 15.37 -3.50 -10.71
CA ILE A 411 15.86 -4.81 -10.25
C ILE A 411 15.24 -5.88 -11.15
N GLY A 412 16.00 -6.92 -11.46
CA GLY A 412 15.50 -8.18 -12.03
C GLY A 412 15.42 -8.24 -13.56
N THR A 413 15.31 -7.10 -14.24
CA THR A 413 15.43 -6.97 -15.71
C THR A 413 15.40 -5.47 -16.02
N HIS A 414 15.19 -5.13 -17.28
CA HIS A 414 14.98 -3.74 -17.68
C HIS A 414 13.56 -3.46 -18.13
N LEU A 415 13.17 -2.19 -18.05
CA LEU A 415 11.86 -1.70 -18.48
C LEU A 415 11.89 -1.28 -19.95
N GLN A 416 10.78 -1.54 -20.66
CA GLN A 416 10.56 -1.04 -22.01
C GLN A 416 9.07 -0.76 -22.27
N PRO A 417 8.65 0.50 -22.53
CA PRO A 417 9.40 1.76 -22.43
C PRO A 417 9.71 2.16 -20.97
N PHE A 418 10.54 3.19 -20.80
CA PHE A 418 11.08 3.66 -19.52
C PHE A 418 10.03 4.06 -18.46
N ASP A 419 9.00 4.82 -18.86
CA ASP A 419 8.01 5.39 -17.91
C ASP A 419 6.78 4.50 -17.67
N ASP A 420 6.37 3.73 -18.67
CA ASP A 420 5.22 2.82 -18.58
C ASP A 420 5.51 1.51 -19.32
N PRO A 421 6.22 0.58 -18.67
CA PRO A 421 6.69 -0.64 -19.32
C PRO A 421 5.52 -1.58 -19.62
N THR A 422 5.06 -1.55 -20.87
CA THR A 422 4.18 -2.58 -21.43
C THR A 422 4.94 -3.88 -21.73
N THR A 423 6.28 -3.82 -21.76
CA THR A 423 7.17 -4.95 -21.97
C THR A 423 8.34 -4.95 -20.99
N LEU A 424 8.83 -6.14 -20.67
CA LEU A 424 10.03 -6.36 -19.86
C LEU A 424 11.16 -6.88 -20.75
N GLY A 425 12.40 -6.65 -20.31
CA GLY A 425 13.60 -7.09 -20.99
C GLY A 425 13.73 -8.61 -21.13
N THR A 426 14.65 -9.04 -21.98
CA THR A 426 14.94 -10.46 -22.22
C THR A 426 16.02 -11.02 -21.29
N ASP A 427 16.89 -10.15 -20.75
CA ASP A 427 18.02 -10.55 -19.92
C ASP A 427 17.64 -10.56 -18.45
N ASN A 428 16.69 -11.43 -18.11
CA ASN A 428 16.08 -11.49 -16.80
C ASN A 428 17.04 -12.09 -15.76
N TYR A 429 17.03 -11.52 -14.56
CA TYR A 429 17.57 -12.18 -13.38
C TYR A 429 16.80 -13.46 -13.13
N LEU A 430 17.55 -14.53 -12.90
CA LEU A 430 17.01 -15.80 -12.46
C LEU A 430 17.66 -16.09 -11.12
N GLY A 431 16.91 -16.00 -10.03
CA GLY A 431 17.47 -16.14 -8.69
C GLY A 431 16.53 -15.62 -7.61
N VAL A 432 17.00 -15.67 -6.36
CA VAL A 432 16.26 -15.13 -5.22
C VAL A 432 17.01 -13.92 -4.69
N ILE A 433 16.29 -12.84 -4.43
CA ILE A 433 16.83 -11.58 -3.93
C ILE A 433 16.12 -11.16 -2.66
N ASP A 434 16.89 -10.60 -1.74
CA ASP A 434 16.40 -10.09 -0.45
C ASP A 434 17.15 -8.83 -0.05
N GLU A 435 16.57 -8.05 0.87
CA GLU A 435 17.25 -6.96 1.60
C GLU A 435 17.96 -5.94 0.71
N VAL A 436 17.26 -5.45 -0.32
CA VAL A 436 17.83 -4.55 -1.33
C VAL A 436 17.85 -3.12 -0.84
N ALA A 437 19.02 -2.50 -0.78
CA ALA A 437 19.15 -1.08 -0.50
C ALA A 437 19.93 -0.34 -1.59
N LEU A 438 19.54 0.91 -1.83
CA LEU A 438 20.30 1.83 -2.68
C LEU A 438 20.62 3.11 -1.93
N TYR A 439 21.83 3.62 -2.16
CA TYR A 439 22.34 4.87 -1.61
C TYR A 439 22.77 5.79 -2.75
N THR A 440 22.55 7.09 -2.61
CA THR A 440 22.98 8.12 -3.58
C THR A 440 24.43 8.56 -3.36
N TYR A 441 25.22 7.73 -2.68
CA TYR A 441 26.63 7.96 -2.40
C TYR A 441 27.36 6.61 -2.25
N ALA A 442 28.69 6.61 -2.38
CA ALA A 442 29.51 5.44 -2.09
C ALA A 442 29.62 5.22 -0.58
N LEU A 443 29.13 4.06 -0.09
CA LEU A 443 29.44 3.59 1.24
C LEU A 443 30.93 3.29 1.34
N THR A 444 31.50 3.58 2.50
CA THR A 444 32.85 3.15 2.83
C THR A 444 32.89 1.65 3.11
N GLU A 445 34.05 1.02 2.94
CA GLU A 445 34.25 -0.40 3.33
C GLU A 445 33.91 -0.66 4.80
N GLU A 446 34.15 0.31 5.69
CA GLU A 446 33.78 0.19 7.10
C GLU A 446 32.25 0.15 7.29
N GLN A 447 31.50 0.98 6.54
CA GLN A 447 30.04 0.93 6.56
C GLN A 447 29.52 -0.41 6.07
N VAL A 448 30.01 -0.88 4.92
CA VAL A 448 29.62 -2.19 4.36
C VAL A 448 30.00 -3.34 5.31
N ALA A 449 31.18 -3.30 5.91
CA ALA A 449 31.60 -4.31 6.90
C ALA A 449 30.70 -4.34 8.13
N ARG A 450 30.17 -3.18 8.58
CA ARG A 450 29.16 -3.14 9.66
C ARG A 450 27.85 -3.80 9.23
N HIS A 451 27.41 -3.61 7.98
CA HIS A 451 26.20 -4.26 7.45
C HIS A 451 26.38 -5.78 7.42
N VAL A 452 27.49 -6.27 6.86
CA VAL A 452 27.83 -7.70 6.82
C VAL A 452 27.90 -8.30 8.23
N ALA A 453 28.52 -7.60 9.18
CA ALA A 453 28.58 -8.06 10.57
C ALA A 453 27.19 -8.11 11.23
N ALA A 454 26.34 -7.12 10.98
CA ALA A 454 24.97 -7.06 11.50
C ALA A 454 24.06 -8.13 10.89
N ALA A 455 24.30 -8.52 9.63
CA ALA A 455 23.61 -9.64 8.99
C ALA A 455 23.93 -10.99 9.64
N GLY A 456 25.09 -11.13 10.27
CA GLY A 456 25.53 -12.40 10.87
C GLY A 456 25.98 -13.44 9.83
N ILE A 457 26.35 -13.00 8.63
CA ILE A 457 26.92 -13.86 7.58
C ILE A 457 28.30 -14.33 8.03
N PRO A 458 28.63 -15.63 7.88
CA PRO A 458 29.87 -16.22 8.38
C PRO A 458 31.17 -15.73 7.76
#